data_AF-A0A921MRN0-F1
#
_entry.id   AF-A0A921MRN0-F1
#
_cell.length_a   1.000
_cell.length_b   1.000
_cell.length_c   1.000
_cell.angle_alpha   90.00
_cell.angle_beta   90.00
_cell.angle_gamma   90.00
#
_symmetry.space_group_name_H-M   'P 1'
#
loop_
_entity.id
_entity.type
_entity.pdbx_description
1 polymer ?
#
loop_
_entity_poly.entity_id
_entity_poly.type
_entity_poly.pdbx_seq_one_letter_code
_entity_poly.pdbx_strand_id
1 'polypeptide(L)'
;MKKLMILSAILMIFGITTACADNDKPITVTQLPAKAQQFIKTHFSKEKVAFAKLEREFLETRYEVVFTNSSKIEFWKDGEWKEIDCKYSTVPSAVIPAQIAQYVSQNYPDTQIVKIDRDKRDYEVKITNGLELTFDKQFNLIDIDD
;
A
#
# COMPACT_ATOMS: atom_id res chain seq x y z
N MET A 1 46.80 -45.93 9.25
CA MET A 1 47.96 -45.12 8.80
C MET A 1 47.46 -44.22 7.67
N LYS A 2 47.47 -42.90 7.66
CA LYS A 2 48.10 -41.85 8.47
C LYS A 2 47.14 -40.64 8.50
N LYS A 3 47.19 -39.91 9.60
CA LYS A 3 46.55 -38.60 9.82
C LYS A 3 47.04 -37.60 8.76
N LEU A 4 46.18 -36.67 8.34
CA LEU A 4 46.57 -35.27 8.19
C LEU A 4 45.34 -34.36 8.26
N MET A 5 45.21 -33.69 9.41
CA MET A 5 44.46 -32.46 9.53
C MET A 5 45.19 -31.39 8.73
N ILE A 6 44.49 -30.68 7.83
CA ILE A 6 44.95 -29.38 7.34
C ILE A 6 43.79 -28.40 7.52
N LEU A 7 43.97 -27.58 8.53
CA LEU A 7 43.34 -26.29 8.76
C LEU A 7 43.66 -25.40 7.54
N SER A 8 42.69 -25.16 6.66
CA SER A 8 42.82 -24.18 5.58
C SER A 8 41.88 -23.03 5.87
N ALA A 9 42.42 -21.98 6.51
CA ALA A 9 41.82 -20.67 6.59
C ALA A 9 41.64 -20.13 5.16
N ILE A 10 40.41 -20.14 4.63
CA ILE A 10 40.06 -19.50 3.38
C ILE A 10 39.00 -18.45 3.69
N LEU A 11 39.50 -17.24 3.94
CA LEU A 11 38.97 -15.98 3.46
C LEU A 11 37.43 -15.81 3.53
N MET A 12 36.94 -15.37 4.69
CA MET A 12 35.71 -14.56 4.71
C MET A 12 36.02 -13.26 3.96
N ILE A 13 35.81 -13.26 2.65
CA ILE A 13 35.46 -12.02 1.96
C ILE A 13 34.06 -11.72 2.48
N PHE A 14 33.99 -10.95 3.57
CA PHE A 14 32.83 -10.11 3.81
C PHE A 14 32.74 -9.22 2.59
N GLY A 15 31.94 -9.65 1.61
CA GLY A 15 31.41 -8.74 0.63
C GLY A 15 30.73 -7.66 1.45
N ILE A 16 31.29 -6.45 1.41
CA ILE A 16 30.59 -5.27 1.86
C ILE A 16 29.44 -5.15 0.87
N THR A 17 28.36 -5.89 1.10
CA THR A 17 27.06 -5.49 0.60
C THR A 17 26.86 -4.16 1.29
N THR A 18 27.14 -3.07 0.58
CA THR A 18 26.50 -1.80 0.90
C THR A 18 25.03 -2.12 0.95
N ALA A 19 24.51 -2.30 2.17
CA ALA A 19 23.10 -2.22 2.41
C ALA A 19 22.76 -0.79 1.97
N CYS A 20 22.21 -0.65 0.77
CA CYS A 20 21.61 0.60 0.33
C CYS A 20 20.42 0.79 1.26
N ALA A 21 20.69 1.41 2.40
CA ALA A 21 19.70 1.84 3.35
C ALA A 21 18.95 2.99 2.69
N ASP A 22 17.64 2.82 2.65
CA ASP A 22 16.63 3.81 2.28
C ASP A 22 16.58 4.17 0.77
N ASN A 23 15.67 3.50 0.05
CA ASN A 23 15.33 3.85 -1.33
C ASN A 23 14.23 4.92 -1.42
N ASP A 24 13.79 5.47 -0.28
CA ASP A 24 12.76 6.50 -0.25
C ASP A 24 13.35 7.83 -0.71
N LYS A 25 12.77 8.35 -1.78
CA LYS A 25 13.12 9.68 -2.29
C LYS A 25 11.96 10.63 -2.01
N PRO A 26 12.15 11.67 -1.17
CA PRO A 26 11.16 12.72 -1.02
C PRO A 26 10.85 13.39 -2.36
N ILE A 27 9.57 13.63 -2.62
CA ILE A 27 9.09 14.27 -3.83
C ILE A 27 7.99 15.28 -3.52
N THR A 28 7.69 16.15 -4.47
CA THR A 28 6.49 17.01 -4.42
C THR A 28 5.30 16.34 -5.13
N VAL A 29 4.08 16.74 -4.80
CA VAL A 29 2.85 16.26 -5.48
C VAL A 29 2.93 16.46 -7.00
N THR A 30 3.57 17.54 -7.45
CA THR A 30 3.77 17.84 -8.88
C THR A 30 4.68 16.84 -9.61
N GLN A 31 5.46 16.04 -8.89
CA GLN A 31 6.34 15.00 -9.42
C GLN A 31 5.67 13.62 -9.48
N LEU A 32 4.43 13.48 -8.95
CA LEU A 32 3.63 12.27 -9.09
C LEU A 32 3.17 12.09 -10.54
N PRO A 33 2.80 10.86 -10.97
CA PRO A 33 2.12 10.66 -12.23
C PRO A 33 0.83 11.49 -12.32
N ALA A 34 0.48 11.95 -13.53
CA ALA A 34 -0.67 12.84 -13.74
C ALA A 34 -2.00 12.25 -13.22
N LYS A 35 -2.18 10.92 -13.35
CA LYS A 35 -3.34 10.20 -12.81
C LYS A 35 -3.44 10.31 -11.29
N ALA A 36 -2.32 10.13 -10.57
CA ALA A 36 -2.27 10.25 -9.12
C ALA A 36 -2.55 11.69 -8.66
N GLN A 37 -1.99 12.69 -9.36
CA GLN A 37 -2.30 14.10 -9.09
C GLN A 37 -3.79 14.40 -9.23
N GLN A 38 -4.41 13.90 -10.31
CA GLN A 38 -5.84 14.07 -10.54
C GLN A 38 -6.68 13.33 -9.50
N PHE A 39 -6.27 12.13 -9.10
CA PHE A 39 -6.94 11.34 -8.08
C PHE A 39 -6.99 12.09 -6.74
N ILE A 40 -5.85 12.61 -6.27
CA ILE A 40 -5.75 13.40 -5.03
C ILE A 40 -6.64 14.64 -5.13
N LYS A 41 -6.57 15.36 -6.25
CA LYS A 41 -7.40 16.56 -6.48
C LYS A 41 -8.90 16.24 -6.48
N THR A 42 -9.32 15.09 -7.00
CA THR A 42 -10.74 14.71 -7.05
C THR A 42 -11.24 14.24 -5.69
N HIS A 43 -10.53 13.32 -5.03
CA HIS A 43 -11.06 12.57 -3.89
C HIS A 43 -10.58 13.10 -2.52
N PHE A 44 -9.47 13.83 -2.49
CA PHE A 44 -8.82 14.35 -1.28
C PHE A 44 -8.58 15.87 -1.33
N SER A 45 -9.40 16.60 -2.10
CA SER A 45 -9.25 18.07 -2.32
C SER A 45 -9.22 18.93 -1.05
N LYS A 46 -9.85 18.46 0.03
CA LYS A 46 -9.90 19.17 1.31
C LYS A 46 -8.71 18.86 2.21
N GLU A 47 -7.97 17.79 1.91
CA GLU A 47 -6.87 17.32 2.72
C GLU A 47 -5.56 17.98 2.30
N LYS A 48 -4.73 18.30 3.29
CA LYS A 48 -3.40 18.86 3.05
C LYS A 48 -2.39 17.72 3.02
N VAL A 49 -1.54 17.71 2.00
CA VAL A 49 -0.42 16.76 1.91
C VAL A 49 0.63 17.14 2.96
N ALA A 50 0.99 16.18 3.81
CA ALA A 50 2.07 16.31 4.78
C ALA A 50 3.41 16.02 4.11
N PHE A 51 3.52 14.90 3.40
CA PHE A 51 4.67 14.59 2.56
C PHE A 51 4.29 13.62 1.43
N ALA A 52 5.16 13.54 0.43
CA ALA A 52 5.10 12.52 -0.61
C ALA A 52 6.49 11.94 -0.84
N LYS A 53 6.56 10.65 -1.15
CA LYS A 53 7.81 9.95 -1.44
C LYS A 53 7.67 8.99 -2.62
N LEU A 54 8.78 8.80 -3.32
CA LEU A 54 8.97 7.77 -4.33
C LEU A 54 9.72 6.63 -3.68
N GLU A 55 9.11 5.46 -3.63
CA GLU A 55 9.70 4.23 -3.11
C GLU A 55 10.15 3.35 -4.26
N ARG A 56 11.32 2.72 -4.11
CA ARG A 56 11.85 1.77 -5.09
C ARG A 56 12.26 0.48 -4.39
N GLU A 57 11.50 -0.59 -4.60
CA GLU A 57 11.79 -1.91 -4.05
C GLU A 57 12.11 -2.88 -5.18
N PHE A 58 13.40 -3.18 -5.39
CA PHE A 58 13.92 -4.11 -6.40
C PHE A 58 13.37 -3.89 -7.84
N LEU A 59 12.17 -4.41 -8.15
CA LEU A 59 11.49 -4.30 -9.44
C LEU A 59 10.22 -3.42 -9.41
N GLU A 60 9.84 -2.91 -8.24
CA GLU A 60 8.63 -2.16 -8.03
C GLU A 60 8.93 -0.71 -7.69
N THR A 61 8.12 0.18 -8.24
CA THR A 61 8.19 1.62 -7.98
C THR A 61 6.81 2.05 -7.53
N ARG A 62 6.73 2.62 -6.34
CA ARG A 62 5.50 3.13 -5.75
C ARG A 62 5.65 4.60 -5.40
N TYR A 63 4.53 5.30 -5.36
CA TYR A 63 4.45 6.65 -4.84
C TYR A 63 3.57 6.63 -3.60
N GLU A 64 4.06 7.14 -2.49
CA GLU A 64 3.27 7.30 -1.27
C GLU A 64 2.97 8.78 -1.05
N VAL A 65 1.73 9.08 -0.68
CA VAL A 65 1.29 10.41 -0.25
C VAL A 65 0.61 10.29 1.10
N VAL A 66 1.14 11.00 2.08
CA VAL A 66 0.58 11.07 3.43
C VAL A 66 0.00 12.46 3.66
N PHE A 67 -1.21 12.51 4.22
CA PHE A 67 -1.94 13.72 4.51
C PHE A 67 -1.84 14.11 5.99
N THR A 68 -2.12 15.38 6.30
CA THR A 68 -2.08 15.89 7.68
C THR A 68 -3.14 15.26 8.59
N ASN A 69 -4.21 14.68 8.02
CA ASN A 69 -5.23 13.94 8.75
C ASN A 69 -4.84 12.45 8.99
N SER A 70 -3.59 12.08 8.69
CA SER A 70 -3.04 10.71 8.74
C SER A 70 -3.64 9.72 7.72
N SER A 71 -4.36 10.20 6.70
CA SER A 71 -4.66 9.37 5.55
C SER A 71 -3.39 9.13 4.73
N LYS A 72 -3.28 7.97 4.09
CA LYS A 72 -2.20 7.58 3.19
C LYS A 72 -2.79 7.04 1.88
N ILE A 73 -2.17 7.38 0.76
CA ILE A 73 -2.46 6.75 -0.53
C ILE A 73 -1.15 6.25 -1.13
N GLU A 74 -1.13 4.99 -1.54
CA GLU A 74 -0.08 4.44 -2.39
C GLU A 74 -0.56 4.37 -3.83
N PHE A 75 0.31 4.74 -4.76
CA PHE A 75 0.08 4.61 -6.19
C PHE A 75 1.13 3.70 -6.81
N TRP A 76 0.69 2.93 -7.80
CA TRP A 76 1.56 2.25 -8.74
C TRP A 76 2.35 3.27 -9.58
N LYS A 77 3.40 2.79 -10.26
CA LYS A 77 4.26 3.61 -11.12
C LYS A 77 3.49 4.41 -12.19
N ASP A 78 2.36 3.89 -12.66
CA ASP A 78 1.51 4.53 -13.68
C ASP A 78 0.51 5.56 -13.09
N GLY A 79 0.44 5.67 -11.76
CA GLY A 79 -0.45 6.58 -11.05
C GLY A 79 -1.82 6.02 -10.72
N GLU A 80 -2.10 4.75 -11.00
CA GLU A 80 -3.27 4.07 -10.44
C GLU A 80 -3.08 3.87 -8.93
N TRP A 81 -4.11 4.11 -8.13
CA TRP A 81 -4.02 3.84 -6.69
C TRP A 81 -3.91 2.33 -6.43
N LYS A 82 -3.11 1.97 -5.45
CA LYS A 82 -2.89 0.63 -4.91
C LYS A 82 -3.63 0.50 -3.58
N GLU A 83 -3.25 1.34 -2.62
CA GLU A 83 -3.80 1.34 -1.27
C GLU A 83 -4.31 2.73 -0.92
N ILE A 84 -5.44 2.80 -0.22
CA ILE A 84 -5.97 4.00 0.42
C ILE A 84 -6.26 3.64 1.87
N ASP A 85 -5.51 4.22 2.80
CA ASP A 85 -5.67 4.04 4.24
C ASP A 85 -6.11 5.38 4.85
N CYS A 86 -7.37 5.44 5.25
CA CYS A 86 -7.99 6.56 5.92
C CYS A 86 -8.03 6.33 7.45
N LYS A 87 -6.86 6.21 8.08
CA LYS A 87 -6.67 5.80 9.49
C LYS A 87 -7.67 6.34 10.53
N TYR A 88 -8.06 7.61 10.41
CA TYR A 88 -9.01 8.28 11.33
C TYR A 88 -10.24 8.86 10.62
N SER A 89 -10.49 8.43 9.39
CA SER A 89 -11.59 8.90 8.54
C SER A 89 -12.12 7.74 7.71
N THR A 90 -12.88 8.01 6.66
CA THR A 90 -13.44 6.98 5.79
C THR A 90 -12.88 7.09 4.39
N VAL A 91 -12.75 5.96 3.72
CA VAL A 91 -12.41 5.93 2.30
C VAL A 91 -13.54 6.64 1.52
N PRO A 92 -13.22 7.60 0.62
CA PRO A 92 -14.23 8.24 -0.21
C PRO A 92 -15.06 7.22 -0.99
N SER A 93 -16.39 7.23 -0.79
CA SER A 93 -17.28 6.21 -1.37
C SER A 93 -17.20 6.09 -2.89
N ALA A 94 -16.88 7.20 -3.58
CA ALA A 94 -16.71 7.24 -5.03
C ALA A 94 -15.54 6.37 -5.55
N VAL A 95 -14.62 5.96 -4.68
CA VAL A 95 -13.47 5.11 -5.03
C VAL A 95 -13.78 3.62 -4.82
N ILE A 96 -14.75 3.31 -3.96
CA ILE A 96 -15.08 1.95 -3.55
C ILE A 96 -15.98 1.32 -4.63
N PRO A 97 -15.67 0.10 -5.12
CA PRO A 97 -16.58 -0.63 -6.00
C PRO A 97 -17.97 -0.78 -5.35
N ALA A 98 -19.03 -0.49 -6.11
CA ALA A 98 -20.39 -0.42 -5.58
C ALA A 98 -20.83 -1.74 -4.91
N GLN A 99 -20.40 -2.88 -5.46
CA GLN A 99 -20.68 -4.21 -4.92
C GLN A 99 -20.07 -4.41 -3.53
N ILE A 100 -18.83 -3.96 -3.32
CA ILE A 100 -18.16 -4.04 -2.01
C ILE A 100 -18.86 -3.13 -1.01
N ALA A 101 -19.13 -1.88 -1.39
CA ALA A 101 -19.85 -0.94 -0.52
C ALA A 101 -21.23 -1.47 -0.11
N GLN A 102 -21.96 -2.05 -1.07
CA GLN A 102 -23.25 -2.69 -0.83
C GLN A 102 -23.11 -3.88 0.12
N TYR A 103 -22.14 -4.77 -0.11
CA TYR A 103 -21.90 -5.92 0.77
C TYR A 103 -21.62 -5.48 2.21
N VAL A 104 -20.72 -4.51 2.40
CA VAL A 104 -20.38 -4.01 3.74
C VAL A 104 -21.60 -3.40 4.42
N SER A 105 -22.35 -2.52 3.74
CA SER A 105 -23.53 -1.89 4.34
C SER A 105 -24.65 -2.87 4.72
N GLN A 106 -24.78 -3.98 3.99
CA GLN A 106 -25.82 -4.99 4.26
C GLN A 106 -25.45 -5.95 5.39
N ASN A 107 -24.17 -6.34 5.47
CA ASN A 107 -23.71 -7.35 6.44
C ASN A 107 -23.12 -6.73 7.72
N TYR A 108 -22.64 -5.48 7.62
CA TYR A 108 -21.98 -4.75 8.71
C TYR A 108 -22.48 -3.28 8.78
N PRO A 109 -23.78 -3.06 9.06
CA PRO A 109 -24.45 -1.77 8.89
C PRO A 109 -23.89 -0.62 9.76
N ASP A 110 -23.28 -0.95 10.90
CA ASP A 110 -22.70 0.04 11.83
C ASP A 110 -21.19 0.26 11.59
N THR A 111 -20.68 -0.18 10.44
CA THR A 111 -19.26 -0.08 10.10
C THR A 111 -19.02 0.80 8.88
N GLN A 112 -17.80 1.31 8.78
CA GLN A 112 -17.34 2.10 7.63
C GLN A 112 -16.04 1.51 7.10
N ILE A 113 -15.82 1.64 5.78
CA ILE A 113 -14.56 1.23 5.15
C ILE A 113 -13.50 2.30 5.43
N VAL A 114 -12.45 1.91 6.16
CA VAL A 114 -11.34 2.79 6.56
C VAL A 114 -10.07 2.52 5.76
N LYS A 115 -9.93 1.32 5.17
CA LYS A 115 -8.84 0.98 4.26
C LYS A 115 -9.38 0.23 3.05
N ILE A 116 -8.81 0.47 1.88
CA ILE A 116 -8.98 -0.38 0.70
C ILE A 116 -7.63 -0.56 0.00
N ASP A 117 -7.27 -1.81 -0.28
CA ASP A 117 -6.14 -2.18 -1.14
C ASP A 117 -6.68 -2.95 -2.36
N ARG A 118 -5.96 -2.86 -3.47
CA ARG A 118 -6.18 -3.67 -4.66
C ARG A 118 -4.86 -4.02 -5.33
N ASP A 119 -4.75 -5.28 -5.72
CA ASP A 119 -3.64 -5.76 -6.55
C ASP A 119 -4.17 -6.39 -7.85
N LYS A 120 -3.45 -7.35 -8.44
CA LYS A 120 -3.91 -8.04 -9.66
C LYS A 120 -4.91 -9.16 -9.39
N ARG A 121 -5.03 -9.62 -8.15
CA ARG A 121 -5.78 -10.79 -7.72
C ARG A 121 -7.11 -10.41 -7.09
N ASP A 122 -7.09 -9.43 -6.20
CA ASP A 122 -8.22 -9.19 -5.29
C ASP A 122 -8.34 -7.70 -4.92
N TYR A 123 -9.30 -7.45 -4.05
CA TYR A 123 -9.52 -6.24 -3.29
C TYR A 123 -9.61 -6.64 -1.81
N GLU A 124 -8.95 -5.88 -0.95
CA GLU A 124 -9.07 -6.05 0.50
C GLU A 124 -9.62 -4.77 1.09
N VAL A 125 -10.62 -4.87 1.96
CA VAL A 125 -11.15 -3.72 2.70
C VAL A 125 -11.09 -3.96 4.19
N LYS A 126 -10.58 -2.97 4.93
CA LYS A 126 -10.66 -2.93 6.39
C LYS A 126 -11.82 -2.05 6.80
N ILE A 127 -12.63 -2.54 7.73
CA ILE A 127 -13.77 -1.80 8.28
C ILE A 127 -13.53 -1.39 9.73
N THR A 128 -14.31 -0.44 10.23
CA THR A 128 -14.12 0.19 11.56
C THR A 128 -14.15 -0.76 12.75
N ASN A 129 -14.73 -1.96 12.63
CA ASN A 129 -14.75 -2.95 13.71
C ASN A 129 -13.48 -3.83 13.75
N GLY A 130 -12.51 -3.59 12.86
CA GLY A 130 -11.24 -4.31 12.80
C GLY A 130 -11.15 -5.30 11.64
N LEU A 131 -12.27 -5.87 11.20
CA LEU A 131 -12.31 -6.93 10.20
C LEU A 131 -11.73 -6.48 8.86
N GLU A 132 -11.07 -7.44 8.21
CA GLU A 132 -10.56 -7.36 6.84
C GLU A 132 -11.38 -8.32 5.97
N LEU A 133 -11.94 -7.79 4.89
CA LEU A 133 -12.78 -8.54 3.96
C LEU A 133 -12.08 -8.57 2.60
N THR A 134 -11.83 -9.77 2.09
CA THR A 134 -11.15 -9.97 0.80
C THR A 134 -12.14 -10.37 -0.27
N PHE A 135 -12.10 -9.70 -1.41
CA PHE A 135 -12.97 -9.90 -2.55
C PHE A 135 -12.17 -10.23 -3.81
N ASP A 136 -12.64 -11.18 -4.61
CA ASP A 136 -12.06 -11.44 -5.93
C ASP A 136 -12.33 -10.29 -6.93
N LYS A 137 -11.82 -10.40 -8.16
CA LYS A 137 -12.07 -9.40 -9.23
C LYS A 137 -13.52 -9.31 -9.72
N GLN A 138 -14.36 -10.28 -9.37
CA GLN A 138 -15.79 -10.26 -9.63
C GLN A 138 -16.58 -9.70 -8.43
N PHE A 139 -15.88 -9.25 -7.38
CA PHE A 139 -16.42 -8.73 -6.14
C PHE A 139 -17.19 -9.77 -5.31
N ASN A 140 -16.86 -11.06 -5.48
CA ASN A 140 -17.32 -12.09 -4.57
C ASN A 140 -16.42 -12.08 -3.33
N LEU A 141 -17.01 -12.15 -2.14
CA LEU A 141 -16.27 -12.34 -0.90
C LEU A 141 -15.58 -13.71 -0.94
N ILE A 142 -14.27 -13.74 -0.68
CA ILE A 142 -13.46 -14.96 -0.67
C ILE A 142 -12.77 -15.20 0.67
N ASP A 143 -12.59 -14.16 1.51
CA ASP A 143 -11.99 -14.31 2.83
C ASP A 143 -12.47 -13.24 3.83
N ILE A 144 -12.37 -13.56 5.13
CA ILE A 144 -12.62 -12.65 6.26
C ILE A 144 -11.61 -12.94 7.37
N ASP A 145 -10.84 -11.92 7.77
CA ASP A 145 -9.84 -11.99 8.84
C ASP A 145 -10.05 -10.87 9.90
N ASP A 146 -9.47 -11.03 11.09
CA ASP A 146 -9.56 -10.10 12.24
C ASP A 146 -8.27 -9.31 12.56
#